data_AF-A0A518CT98-F1
#
_entry.id   AF-A0A518CT98-F1
#
_cell.length_a   1.000
_cell.length_b   1.000
_cell.length_c   1.000
_cell.angle_alpha   90.00
_cell.angle_beta   90.00
_cell.angle_gamma   90.00
#
_symmetry.space_group_name_H-M   'P 1'
#
loop_
_entity.id
_entity.type
_entity.pdbx_description
1 polymer ?
#
loop_
_entity_poly.entity_id
_entity_poly.type
_entity_poly.pdbx_seq_one_letter_code
_entity_poly.pdbx_strand_id
1 'polypeptide(L)'
;MQPWNLLVFALVSWVNREQQLAIEYLKTENSILREKVGKKRILLTDEQRRRLAVKGKMLDRKLLSELSAIFTPDTILRWHRELIARKWNYTSNKPRVGRPRIRQEIVEQILRFANENPTWGAERIRCESFTTYVVSI
;
A
#
# COMPACT_ATOMS: atom_id res chain seq x y z
N MET A 1 -28.99 -15.17 -37.92
CA MET A 1 -28.78 -15.68 -36.54
C MET A 1 -28.50 -17.16 -36.63
N GLN A 2 -27.35 -17.63 -36.14
CA GLN A 2 -27.04 -19.06 -36.19
C GLN A 2 -27.88 -19.82 -35.13
N PRO A 3 -28.36 -21.04 -35.41
CA PRO A 3 -29.34 -21.74 -34.56
C PRO A 3 -28.82 -22.09 -33.16
N TRP A 4 -27.52 -22.28 -32.99
CA TRP A 4 -26.89 -22.57 -31.69
C TRP A 4 -26.94 -21.39 -30.70
N ASN A 5 -27.19 -20.16 -31.18
CA ASN A 5 -27.34 -19.00 -30.32
C ASN A 5 -28.48 -19.19 -29.31
N LEU A 6 -29.57 -19.87 -29.70
CA LEU A 6 -30.71 -20.11 -28.82
C LEU A 6 -30.34 -21.00 -27.64
N LEU A 7 -29.51 -22.03 -27.88
CA LEU A 7 -29.01 -22.92 -26.84
C LEU A 7 -28.09 -22.16 -25.88
N VAL A 8 -27.22 -21.30 -26.41
CA VAL A 8 -26.33 -20.46 -25.59
C VAL A 8 -27.15 -19.46 -24.76
N PHE A 9 -28.12 -18.77 -25.36
CA PHE A 9 -28.97 -17.82 -24.62
C PHE A 9 -29.81 -18.53 -23.56
N ALA A 10 -30.35 -19.72 -23.84
CA ALA A 10 -31.09 -20.50 -22.86
C ALA A 10 -30.21 -20.90 -21.67
N LEU A 11 -28.99 -21.37 -21.94
CA LEU A 11 -28.02 -21.74 -20.90
C LEU A 11 -27.58 -20.53 -20.07
N VAL A 12 -27.25 -19.41 -20.71
CA VAL A 12 -26.89 -18.16 -20.03
C VAL A 12 -28.06 -17.65 -19.19
N SER A 13 -29.29 -17.71 -19.73
CA SER A 13 -30.49 -17.26 -19.03
C SER A 13 -30.79 -18.13 -17.80
N TRP A 14 -30.55 -19.43 -17.89
CA TRP A 14 -30.73 -20.36 -16.79
C TRP A 14 -29.70 -20.13 -15.68
N VAL A 15 -28.40 -20.10 -16.03
CA VAL A 15 -27.32 -19.83 -15.06
C VAL A 15 -27.48 -18.45 -14.40
N ASN A 16 -27.87 -17.44 -15.17
CA ASN A 16 -28.09 -16.10 -14.63
C ASN A 16 -29.24 -16.09 -13.59
N ARG A 17 -30.31 -16.87 -13.77
CA ARG A 17 -31.44 -16.90 -12.82
C ARG A 17 -31.04 -17.39 -11.44
N GLU A 18 -30.32 -18.50 -11.35
CA GLU A 18 -29.85 -19.02 -10.06
C GLU A 18 -28.88 -18.05 -9.38
N GLN A 19 -27.99 -17.43 -10.17
CA GLN A 19 -27.09 -16.40 -9.67
C GLN A 19 -27.83 -15.18 -9.11
N GLN A 20 -28.92 -14.73 -9.75
CA GLN A 20 -29.73 -13.61 -9.25
C GLN A 20 -30.41 -13.95 -7.93
N LEU A 21 -30.97 -15.16 -7.78
CA LEU A 21 -31.58 -15.61 -6.52
C LEU A 21 -30.57 -15.65 -5.36
N ALA A 22 -29.37 -16.16 -5.62
CA ALA A 22 -28.30 -16.16 -4.62
C ALA A 22 -27.88 -14.74 -4.22
N ILE A 23 -27.78 -13.81 -5.18
CA ILE A 23 -27.47 -12.40 -4.90
C ILE A 23 -28.58 -11.74 -4.07
N GLU A 24 -29.84 -12.01 -4.39
CA GLU A 24 -31.00 -11.47 -3.67
C GLU A 24 -31.02 -11.97 -2.22
N TYR A 25 -30.84 -13.27 -2.02
CA TYR A 25 -30.72 -13.85 -0.68
C TYR A 25 -29.60 -13.20 0.13
N LEU A 26 -28.40 -13.09 -0.44
CA LEU A 26 -27.24 -12.48 0.23
C LEU A 26 -27.45 -10.98 0.51
N LYS A 27 -28.20 -10.25 -0.32
CA LYS A 27 -28.58 -8.86 -0.05
C LYS A 27 -29.52 -8.76 1.16
N THR A 28 -30.52 -9.64 1.21
CA THR A 28 -31.46 -9.72 2.34
C THR A 28 -30.74 -10.08 3.64
N GLU A 29 -29.87 -11.09 3.61
CA GLU A 29 -29.06 -11.48 4.76
C GLU A 29 -28.17 -10.32 5.24
N ASN A 30 -27.46 -9.65 4.32
CA ASN A 30 -26.65 -8.48 4.66
C ASN A 30 -27.50 -7.34 5.25
N SER A 31 -28.73 -7.13 4.78
CA SER A 31 -29.64 -6.13 5.34
C SER A 31 -30.00 -6.44 6.79
N ILE A 32 -30.35 -7.71 7.08
CA ILE A 32 -30.66 -8.17 8.44
C ILE A 32 -29.42 -8.06 9.35
N LEU A 33 -28.24 -8.44 8.86
CA LEU A 33 -26.99 -8.31 9.63
C LEU A 33 -26.67 -6.84 9.94
N ARG A 34 -26.89 -5.93 8.98
CA ARG A 34 -26.71 -4.48 9.19
C ARG A 34 -27.67 -3.94 10.24
N GLU A 35 -28.93 -4.37 10.20
CA GLU A 35 -29.94 -4.01 11.21
C GLU A 35 -29.50 -4.45 12.62
N LYS A 36 -29.02 -5.70 12.75
CA LYS A 36 -28.52 -6.25 14.02
C LYS A 36 -27.27 -5.52 14.55
N VAL A 37 -26.37 -5.10 13.68
CA VAL A 37 -25.16 -4.33 14.06
C VAL A 37 -25.53 -2.90 14.49
N GLY A 38 -26.65 -2.37 13.98
CA GLY A 38 -27.13 -1.02 14.26
C GLY A 38 -26.21 0.08 13.68
N LYS A 39 -26.32 1.30 14.21
CA LYS A 39 -25.53 2.47 13.74
C LYS A 39 -24.07 2.49 14.23
N LYS A 40 -23.54 1.38 14.74
CA LYS A 40 -22.18 1.32 15.26
C LYS A 40 -21.16 1.48 14.12
N ARG A 41 -20.07 2.21 14.39
CA ARG A 41 -18.97 2.35 13.43
C ARG A 41 -18.30 0.99 13.23
N ILE A 42 -18.34 0.47 12.01
CA ILE A 42 -17.69 -0.80 11.64
C ILE A 42 -16.21 -0.54 11.37
N LEU A 43 -15.35 -1.02 12.27
CA LEU A 43 -13.90 -0.98 12.08
C LEU A 43 -13.45 -2.26 11.37
N LEU A 44 -13.06 -2.13 10.10
CA LEU A 44 -12.48 -3.24 9.34
C LEU A 44 -10.99 -3.38 9.62
N THR A 45 -10.53 -4.63 9.76
CA THR A 45 -9.10 -4.98 9.73
C THR A 45 -8.50 -4.76 8.34
N ASP A 46 -7.18 -4.61 8.26
CA ASP A 46 -6.50 -4.39 6.98
C ASP A 46 -6.77 -5.53 5.96
N GLU A 47 -6.88 -6.78 6.43
CA GLU A 47 -7.21 -7.93 5.59
C GLU A 47 -8.67 -7.90 5.09
N GLN A 48 -9.61 -7.46 5.93
CA GLN A 48 -11.00 -7.26 5.50
C GLN A 48 -11.09 -6.15 4.44
N ARG A 49 -10.41 -5.02 4.65
CA ARG A 49 -10.32 -3.92 3.67
C ARG A 49 -9.73 -4.41 2.36
N ARG A 50 -8.70 -5.26 2.41
CA ARG A 50 -8.07 -5.86 1.23
C ARG A 50 -9.04 -6.70 0.41
N ARG A 51 -9.72 -7.65 1.05
CA ARG A 51 -10.71 -8.52 0.39
C ARG A 51 -11.82 -7.68 -0.26
N LEU A 52 -12.32 -6.68 0.46
CA LEU A 52 -13.38 -5.80 -0.02
C LEU A 52 -12.91 -4.89 -1.17
N ALA A 53 -11.69 -4.36 -1.10
CA ALA A 53 -11.12 -3.50 -2.15
C ALA A 53 -10.88 -4.26 -3.46
N VAL A 54 -10.39 -5.51 -3.40
CA VAL A 54 -10.16 -6.33 -4.59
C VAL A 54 -11.46 -6.68 -5.29
N LYS A 55 -12.49 -7.12 -4.54
CA LYS A 55 -13.81 -7.41 -5.09
C LYS A 55 -14.52 -6.13 -5.56
N GLY A 56 -14.40 -5.05 -4.79
CA GLY A 56 -14.96 -3.75 -5.11
C GLY A 56 -14.44 -3.18 -6.42
N LYS A 57 -13.14 -3.30 -6.72
CA LYS A 57 -12.59 -2.84 -8.01
C LYS A 57 -13.17 -3.58 -9.23
N MET A 58 -13.59 -4.84 -9.06
CA MET A 58 -14.22 -5.60 -10.15
C MET A 58 -15.63 -5.11 -10.46
N LEU A 59 -16.27 -4.46 -9.49
CA LEU A 59 -17.56 -3.81 -9.64
C LEU A 59 -17.32 -2.37 -10.10
N ASP A 60 -17.98 -1.95 -11.18
CA ASP A 60 -17.84 -0.56 -11.64
C ASP A 60 -18.35 0.43 -10.57
N ARG A 61 -17.87 1.67 -10.60
CA ARG A 61 -18.22 2.70 -9.61
C ARG A 61 -19.73 2.93 -9.52
N LYS A 62 -20.43 2.87 -10.66
CA LYS A 62 -21.89 2.99 -10.75
C LYS A 62 -22.59 1.86 -9.98
N LEU A 63 -22.12 0.64 -10.19
CA LEU A 63 -22.69 -0.53 -9.54
C LEU A 63 -22.40 -0.52 -8.02
N LEU A 64 -21.22 -0.05 -7.60
CA LEU A 64 -20.93 0.18 -6.18
C LEU A 64 -21.83 1.23 -5.54
N SER A 65 -22.19 2.30 -6.25
CA SER A 65 -23.13 3.30 -5.72
C SER A 65 -24.55 2.76 -5.59
N GLU A 66 -24.98 1.88 -6.49
CA GLU A 66 -26.30 1.24 -6.45
C GLU A 66 -26.42 0.20 -5.34
N LEU A 67 -25.34 -0.50 -5.01
CA LEU A 67 -25.35 -1.60 -4.03
C LEU A 67 -25.56 -1.16 -2.57
N SER A 68 -25.76 0.13 -2.27
CA SER A 68 -25.87 0.67 -0.90
C SER A 68 -24.71 0.23 0.00
N ALA A 69 -23.50 0.16 -0.58
CA ALA A 69 -22.32 -0.40 0.07
C ALA A 69 -22.09 0.23 1.45
N ILE A 70 -21.60 -0.58 2.40
CA ILE A 70 -21.32 -0.16 3.79
C ILE A 70 -20.37 1.06 3.82
N PHE A 71 -19.48 1.14 2.82
CA PHE A 71 -18.53 2.21 2.64
C PHE A 71 -18.77 2.90 1.30
N THR A 72 -18.47 4.19 1.23
CA THR A 72 -18.55 4.94 -0.03
C THR A 72 -17.65 4.29 -1.10
N PRO A 73 -18.09 4.26 -2.37
CA PRO A 73 -17.30 3.69 -3.47
C PRO A 73 -15.88 4.27 -3.54
N ASP A 74 -15.73 5.57 -3.29
CA ASP A 74 -14.43 6.24 -3.23
C ASP A 74 -13.50 5.67 -2.15
N THR A 75 -14.04 5.28 -1.00
CA THR A 75 -13.25 4.68 0.09
C THR A 75 -12.73 3.30 -0.32
N ILE A 76 -13.57 2.48 -0.95
CA ILE A 76 -13.21 1.14 -1.42
C ILE A 76 -12.12 1.22 -2.49
N LEU A 77 -12.29 2.13 -3.46
CA LEU A 77 -11.31 2.35 -4.53
C LEU A 77 -10.01 2.95 -3.99
N ARG A 78 -10.09 3.81 -2.97
CA ARG A 78 -8.90 4.33 -2.28
C ARG A 78 -8.11 3.20 -1.63
N TRP A 79 -8.75 2.30 -0.88
CA TRP A 79 -8.08 1.13 -0.31
C TRP A 79 -7.43 0.26 -1.38
N HIS A 80 -8.07 0.10 -2.54
CA HIS A 80 -7.47 -0.61 -3.67
C HIS A 80 -6.17 0.05 -4.17
N ARG A 81 -6.19 1.38 -4.35
CA ARG A 81 -5.00 2.16 -4.74
C ARG A 81 -3.90 2.07 -3.69
N GLU A 82 -4.23 2.14 -2.41
CA GLU A 82 -3.28 2.00 -1.31
C GLU A 82 -2.63 0.61 -1.30
N LEU A 83 -3.38 -0.45 -1.63
CA LEU A 83 -2.83 -1.81 -1.76
C LEU A 83 -1.87 -1.93 -2.94
N ILE A 84 -2.19 -1.34 -4.09
CA ILE A 84 -1.30 -1.29 -5.25
C ILE A 84 -0.03 -0.50 -4.90
N ALA A 85 -0.19 0.67 -4.28
CA ALA A 85 0.93 1.48 -3.83
C ALA A 85 1.80 0.69 -2.86
N ARG A 86 1.24 0.01 -1.86
CA ARG A 86 2.02 -0.85 -0.95
C ARG A 86 2.74 -1.99 -1.67
N LYS A 87 2.14 -2.59 -2.70
CA LYS A 87 2.81 -3.62 -3.52
C LYS A 87 3.99 -3.05 -4.30
N TRP A 88 3.88 -1.81 -4.78
CA TRP A 88 4.89 -1.15 -5.61
C TRP A 88 5.83 -0.22 -4.81
N ASN A 89 5.55 -0.03 -3.53
CA ASN A 89 6.41 0.65 -2.59
C ASN A 89 7.53 -0.32 -2.23
N TYR A 90 8.56 -0.38 -3.07
CA TYR A 90 9.87 -1.01 -2.80
C TYR A 90 10.64 -0.27 -1.67
N THR A 91 9.95 0.25 -0.66
CA THR A 91 10.52 1.10 0.39
C THR A 91 11.34 0.30 1.39
N SER A 92 11.13 -1.02 1.50
CA SER A 92 11.97 -1.88 2.35
C SER A 92 13.42 -2.00 1.85
N ASN A 93 13.67 -1.71 0.57
CA ASN A 93 14.99 -1.86 -0.06
C ASN A 93 15.52 -0.58 -0.71
N LYS A 94 14.90 0.58 -0.48
CA LYS A 94 15.51 1.85 -0.88
C LYS A 94 16.63 2.17 0.11
N PRO A 95 17.92 2.19 -0.32
CA PRO A 95 18.96 2.77 0.53
C PRO A 95 18.52 4.19 0.88
N ARG A 96 18.64 4.56 2.17
CA ARG A 96 18.33 5.91 2.64
C ARG A 96 19.02 6.90 1.70
N VAL A 97 18.24 7.61 0.90
CA VAL A 97 18.75 8.62 -0.03
C VAL A 97 19.20 9.79 0.83
N GLY A 98 20.47 9.76 1.21
CA GLY A 98 21.15 10.74 2.04
C GLY A 98 22.66 10.56 1.88
N ARG A 99 23.43 11.58 2.25
CA ARG A 99 24.90 11.53 2.17
C ARG A 99 25.39 10.23 2.81
N PRO A 100 26.16 9.39 2.09
CA PRO A 100 26.73 8.18 2.69
C PRO A 100 27.46 8.60 3.98
N ARG A 101 27.17 7.90 5.08
CA ARG A 101 27.85 8.17 6.34
C ARG A 101 29.35 7.98 6.12
N ILE A 102 30.13 9.02 6.43
CA ILE A 102 31.58 8.90 6.53
C ILE A 102 31.86 7.79 7.56
N ARG A 103 32.81 6.90 7.28
CA ARG A 103 33.16 5.80 8.20
C ARG A 103 33.49 6.38 9.58
N GLN A 104 32.95 5.78 10.64
CA GLN A 104 33.11 6.32 12.01
C GLN A 104 34.58 6.40 12.42
N GLU A 105 35.41 5.45 11.97
CA GLU A 105 36.86 5.46 12.16
C GLU A 105 37.52 6.76 11.69
N ILE A 106 37.09 7.29 10.54
CA ILE A 106 37.63 8.55 9.99
C ILE A 106 37.19 9.73 10.86
N VAL A 107 35.95 9.72 11.34
CA VAL A 107 35.43 10.78 12.21
C VAL A 107 36.14 10.79 13.56
N GLU A 108 36.34 9.62 14.17
CA GLU A 108 37.05 9.48 15.45
C GLU A 108 38.51 9.94 15.35
N GLN A 109 39.19 9.63 14.24
CA GLN A 109 40.55 10.09 14.02
C GLN A 109 40.63 11.60 13.85
N ILE A 110 39.71 12.22 13.09
CA ILE A 110 39.66 13.68 12.94
C ILE A 110 39.39 14.35 14.30
N LEU A 111 38.49 13.78 15.11
CA LEU A 111 38.18 14.31 16.44
C LEU A 111 39.36 14.19 17.41
N ARG A 112 40.08 13.06 17.40
CA ARG A 112 41.29 12.88 18.20
C ARG A 112 42.35 13.91 17.82
N PHE A 113 42.59 14.09 16.52
CA PHE A 113 43.58 15.03 15.99
C PHE A 113 43.25 16.50 16.31
N ALA A 114 41.95 16.84 16.30
CA ALA A 114 41.46 18.16 16.71
C ALA A 114 41.63 18.40 18.22
N ASN A 115 41.45 17.36 19.04
CA ASN A 115 41.58 17.46 20.50
C ASN A 115 43.05 17.57 20.94
N GLU A 116 43.96 16.92 20.20
CA GLU A 116 45.41 17.03 20.38
C GLU A 116 45.96 18.42 19.98
N ASN A 117 45.26 19.14 19.09
CA ASN A 117 45.69 20.45 18.57
C ASN A 117 44.58 21.52 18.66
N PRO A 118 44.30 22.06 19.85
CA PRO A 118 43.12 22.91 20.10
C PRO A 118 43.15 24.27 19.40
N THR A 119 44.33 24.75 18.99
CA THR A 119 44.52 26.05 18.33
C THR A 119 44.32 25.99 16.82
N TRP A 120 44.06 24.81 16.26
CA TRP A 120 43.97 24.63 14.81
C TRP A 120 42.55 24.85 14.30
N GLY A 121 42.44 25.64 13.23
CA GLY A 121 41.19 25.84 12.51
C GLY A 121 40.80 24.62 11.66
N ALA A 122 39.51 24.51 11.34
CA ALA A 122 38.95 23.36 10.61
C ALA A 122 39.61 23.09 9.23
N GLU A 123 40.12 24.13 8.58
CA GLU A 123 40.82 24.01 7.29
C GLU A 123 42.20 23.37 7.46
N ARG A 124 42.93 23.74 8.53
CA ARG A 124 44.24 23.17 8.86
C ARG A 124 44.14 21.71 9.28
N ILE A 125 43.14 21.39 10.11
CA ILE A 125 42.85 20.00 10.52
C ILE A 125 42.52 19.13 9.31
N ARG A 126 41.76 19.66 8.33
CA ARG A 126 41.45 18.96 7.08
C ARG A 126 42.72 18.68 6.28
N CYS A 127 43.54 19.69 6.01
CA CYS A 127 44.77 19.52 5.23
C CYS A 127 45.69 18.46 5.85
N GLU A 128 45.92 18.56 7.16
CA GLU A 128 46.83 17.64 7.84
C GLU A 128 46.30 16.21 7.93
N SER A 129 45.00 16.04 8.21
CA SER A 129 44.36 14.72 8.20
C SER A 129 44.45 14.06 6.83
N PHE A 130 44.33 14.82 5.73
CA PHE A 130 44.50 14.26 4.38
C PHE A 130 45.94 13.85 4.09
N THR A 131 46.95 14.63 4.51
CA THR A 131 48.37 14.26 4.35
C THR A 131 48.75 13.01 5.14
N THR A 132 48.33 12.89 6.41
CA THR A 132 48.66 11.71 7.24
C THR A 132 48.07 10.43 6.66
N TYR A 133 46.89 10.52 6.06
CA TYR A 133 46.26 9.41 5.35
C TYR A 133 46.96 9.03 4.03
N VAL A 134 47.45 10.01 3.27
CA VAL A 134 48.15 9.76 1.99
C VAL A 134 49.56 9.21 2.19
N VAL A 135 50.23 9.55 3.30
CA VAL A 135 51.58 9.04 3.64
C VAL A 135 51.54 7.65 4.29
N SER A 136 50.37 7.18 4.74
CA SER A 136 50.18 5.87 5.39
C SER A 136 49.63 4.77 4.46
N ILE A 137 49.51 5.03 3.16
CA ILE A 137 49.14 4.08 2.09
C ILE A 137 50.37 3.85 1.20
#